data_AF-A0A7J5U278-F1
#
_entry.id   AF-A0A7J5U278-F1
#
_cell.length_a   1.000
_cell.length_b   1.000
_cell.length_c   1.000
_cell.angle_alpha   90.00
_cell.angle_beta   90.00
_cell.angle_gamma   90.00
#
_symmetry.space_group_name_H-M   'P 1'
#
loop_
_entity.id
_entity.type
_entity.pdbx_description
1 polymer ?
#
loop_
_entity_poly.entity_id
_entity_poly.type
_entity_poly.pdbx_seq_one_letter_code
_entity_poly.pdbx_strand_id
1 'polypeptide(L)'
;METEPNTRHSAQLPPLRFSLNLLYVGRMLLGMSADKPLLADEAVEAIDEYIEAVTDELVATELVHEAALLVGDTLPDAPQP
;
A
#
# COMPACT_ATOMS: atom_id res chain seq x y z
N MET A 1 21.84 -0.46 13.02
CA MET A 1 20.65 -0.23 12.17
C MET A 1 19.72 0.57 13.05
N GLU A 2 19.55 1.86 12.77
CA GLU A 2 18.54 2.65 13.47
C GLU A 2 17.18 2.05 13.12
N THR A 3 16.43 1.62 14.13
CA THR A 3 15.07 1.15 13.97
C THR A 3 14.21 2.35 13.59
N GLU A 4 13.47 2.26 12.49
CA GLU A 4 12.47 3.29 12.16
C GLU A 4 11.51 3.43 13.36
N PRO A 5 11.27 4.66 13.84
CA PRO A 5 10.41 4.88 14.98
C PRO A 5 9.00 4.35 14.70
N ASN A 6 8.51 3.51 15.62
CA ASN A 6 7.25 2.82 15.48
C ASN A 6 6.09 3.71 15.95
N THR A 7 5.00 3.75 15.19
CA THR A 7 3.75 4.43 15.54
C THR A 7 2.60 3.44 15.43
N ARG A 8 1.41 3.81 15.92
CA ARG A 8 0.19 3.01 15.71
C ARG A 8 -0.15 2.75 14.23
N HIS A 9 0.40 3.56 13.30
CA HIS A 9 0.17 3.46 11.85
C HIS A 9 1.23 2.62 11.13
N SER A 10 2.37 2.37 11.75
CA SER A 10 3.50 1.66 11.13
C SER A 10 3.14 0.23 10.73
N ALA A 11 2.24 -0.44 11.47
CA ALA A 11 1.80 -1.79 11.15
C ALA A 11 0.93 -1.87 9.87
N GLN A 12 0.32 -0.76 9.44
CA GLN A 12 -0.55 -0.71 8.27
C GLN A 12 0.23 -0.45 6.97
N LEU A 13 1.42 0.17 7.05
CA LEU A 13 2.23 0.50 5.87
C LEU A 13 2.73 -0.72 5.09
N PRO A 14 3.31 -1.78 5.72
CA PRO A 14 3.76 -2.95 4.98
C PRO A 14 2.67 -3.68 4.18
N PRO A 15 1.48 -3.98 4.75
CA PRO A 15 0.43 -4.64 3.98
C PRO A 15 -0.11 -3.75 2.86
N LEU A 16 -0.25 -2.43 3.05
CA LEU A 16 -0.70 -1.52 1.98
C LEU A 16 0.28 -1.50 0.80
N ARG A 17 1.59 -1.39 1.07
CA ARG A 17 2.65 -1.46 0.05
C ARG A 17 2.66 -2.81 -0.66
N PHE A 18 2.47 -3.90 0.09
CA PHE A 18 2.39 -5.24 -0.50
C PHE A 18 1.18 -5.41 -1.42
N SER A 19 -0.01 -4.97 -0.97
CA SER A 19 -1.24 -4.98 -1.77
C SER A 19 -1.08 -4.19 -3.06
N LEU A 20 -0.49 -2.98 -2.99
CA LEU A 20 -0.26 -2.14 -4.15
C LEU A 20 0.66 -2.83 -5.18
N ASN A 21 1.74 -3.48 -4.72
CA ASN A 21 2.62 -4.26 -5.60
C ASN A 21 1.88 -5.40 -6.30
N LEU A 22 1.01 -6.14 -5.58
CA LEU A 22 0.20 -7.20 -6.17
C LEU A 22 -0.77 -6.67 -7.23
N LEU A 23 -1.39 -5.52 -6.97
CA LEU A 23 -2.30 -4.88 -7.93
C LEU A 23 -1.57 -4.47 -9.21
N TYR A 24 -0.37 -3.88 -9.10
CA TYR A 24 0.44 -3.55 -10.28
C TYR A 24 0.86 -4.79 -11.08
N VAL A 25 1.20 -5.90 -10.40
CA VAL A 25 1.47 -7.18 -11.08
C VAL A 25 0.23 -7.69 -11.79
N GLY A 26 -0.93 -7.68 -11.13
CA GLY A 26 -2.22 -8.05 -11.74
C GLY A 26 -2.52 -7.21 -12.98
N ARG A 27 -2.36 -5.90 -12.87
CA ARG A 27 -2.55 -4.95 -13.97
C ARG A 27 -1.63 -5.23 -15.17
N MET A 28 -0.37 -5.55 -14.90
CA MET A 28 0.61 -5.93 -15.92
C MET A 28 0.19 -7.22 -16.64
N LEU A 29 -0.23 -8.24 -15.90
CA LEU A 29 -0.65 -9.54 -16.46
C LEU A 29 -1.92 -9.41 -17.31
N LEU A 30 -2.86 -8.55 -16.92
CA LEU A 30 -4.02 -8.20 -17.76
C LEU A 30 -3.59 -7.53 -19.06
N GLY A 31 -2.66 -6.57 -19.00
CA GLY A 31 -2.12 -5.90 -20.19
C GLY A 31 -1.41 -6.87 -21.16
N MET A 32 -0.72 -7.89 -20.65
CA MET A 32 -0.13 -8.95 -21.48
C MET A 32 -1.16 -9.88 -22.13
N SER A 33 -2.38 -9.91 -21.59
CA SER A 33 -3.49 -10.75 -22.09
C SER A 33 -4.40 -10.01 -23.07
N ALA A 34 -4.05 -8.77 -23.45
CA ALA A 34 -4.86 -7.85 -24.26
C ALA A 34 -5.22 -8.37 -25.67
N ASP A 35 -4.56 -9.42 -26.16
CA ASP A 35 -4.93 -10.10 -27.41
C ASP A 35 -6.27 -10.90 -27.29
N LYS A 36 -6.90 -10.93 -26.10
CA LYS A 36 -8.20 -11.58 -25.84
C LYS A 36 -9.25 -10.57 -25.35
N PRO A 37 -10.05 -9.98 -26.27
CA PRO A 37 -10.85 -8.78 -26.01
C PRO A 37 -12.12 -8.95 -25.16
N LEU A 38 -12.47 -10.15 -24.68
CA LEU A 38 -13.80 -10.42 -24.12
C LEU A 38 -13.94 -10.25 -22.59
N LEU A 39 -12.84 -10.05 -21.85
CA LEU A 39 -12.81 -9.89 -20.38
C LEU A 39 -11.85 -8.79 -19.91
N ALA A 40 -11.25 -8.04 -20.84
CA ALA A 40 -10.09 -7.20 -20.55
C ALA A 40 -10.47 -5.83 -20.00
N ASP A 41 -11.51 -5.18 -20.52
CA ASP A 41 -11.74 -3.75 -20.22
C ASP A 41 -12.31 -3.52 -18.81
N GLU A 42 -13.37 -4.23 -18.42
CA GLU A 42 -13.98 -4.08 -17.08
C GLU A 42 -13.03 -4.56 -15.97
N ALA A 43 -12.26 -5.62 -16.20
CA ALA A 43 -11.28 -6.11 -15.25
C ALA A 43 -10.07 -5.16 -15.10
N VAL A 44 -9.67 -4.50 -16.21
CA VAL A 44 -8.62 -3.48 -16.18
C VAL A 44 -9.10 -2.25 -15.42
N GLU A 45 -10.30 -1.76 -15.71
CA GLU A 45 -10.89 -0.60 -15.03
C GLU A 45 -11.03 -0.88 -13.52
N ALA A 46 -11.56 -2.05 -13.14
CA ALA A 46 -11.67 -2.43 -11.73
C ALA A 46 -10.30 -2.50 -11.02
N ILE A 47 -9.26 -3.06 -11.66
CA ILE A 47 -7.91 -3.06 -11.07
C ILE A 47 -7.36 -1.63 -10.95
N ASP A 48 -7.58 -0.77 -11.94
CA ASP A 48 -7.12 0.62 -11.90
C ASP A 48 -7.82 1.39 -10.76
N GLU A 49 -9.12 1.18 -10.54
CA GLU A 49 -9.85 1.73 -9.37
C GLU A 49 -9.29 1.21 -8.03
N TYR A 50 -8.94 -0.08 -7.94
CA TYR A 50 -8.33 -0.62 -6.72
C TYR A 50 -6.92 -0.06 -6.49
N ILE A 51 -6.14 0.16 -7.55
CA ILE A 51 -4.82 0.82 -7.44
C ILE A 51 -4.98 2.21 -6.86
N GLU A 52 -5.95 3.00 -7.34
CA GLU A 52 -6.23 4.34 -6.83
C GLU A 52 -6.63 4.30 -5.36
N ALA A 53 -7.60 3.45 -5.00
CA ALA A 53 -8.08 3.34 -3.62
C ALA A 53 -6.98 2.94 -2.61
N VAL A 54 -6.15 1.95 -2.96
CA VAL A 54 -5.04 1.52 -2.09
C VAL A 54 -3.93 2.57 -2.04
N THR A 55 -3.70 3.29 -3.14
CA THR A 55 -2.74 4.40 -3.16
C THR A 55 -3.16 5.52 -2.23
N ASP A 56 -4.44 5.92 -2.27
CA ASP A 56 -4.99 6.94 -1.38
C ASP A 56 -4.87 6.54 0.09
N GLU A 57 -5.21 5.29 0.42
CA GLU A 57 -5.07 4.77 1.78
C GLU A 57 -3.60 4.73 2.24
N LEU A 58 -2.69 4.30 1.36
CA LEU A 58 -1.26 4.30 1.64
C LEU A 58 -0.74 5.71 1.95
N VAL A 59 -1.04 6.68 1.08
CA VAL A 59 -0.61 8.07 1.25
C VAL A 59 -1.20 8.69 2.52
N ALA A 60 -2.49 8.46 2.78
CA ALA A 60 -3.12 8.93 4.02
C ALA A 60 -2.45 8.32 5.26
N THR A 61 -2.13 7.03 5.22
CA THR A 61 -1.46 6.34 6.32
C THR A 61 -0.04 6.85 6.52
N GLU A 62 0.72 7.10 5.45
CA GLU A 62 2.06 7.70 5.50
C GLU A 62 2.02 9.10 6.10
N LEU A 63 1.07 9.95 5.69
CA LEU A 63 0.90 11.29 6.25
C LEU A 63 0.60 11.27 7.75
N VAL A 64 -0.30 10.39 8.20
CA VAL A 64 -0.62 10.30 9.64
C VAL A 64 0.52 9.66 10.43
N HIS A 65 1.26 8.72 9.83
CA HIS A 65 2.49 8.18 10.40
C HIS A 65 3.54 9.28 10.60
N GLU A 66 3.85 10.07 9.58
CA GLU A 66 4.80 11.18 9.66
C GLU A 66 4.36 12.27 10.65
N ALA A 67 3.06 12.61 10.67
CA ALA A 67 2.52 13.54 11.64
C ALA A 67 2.68 13.02 13.08
N ALA A 68 2.46 11.72 13.32
CA ALA A 68 2.69 11.09 14.61
C ALA A 68 4.16 11.17 15.03
N LEU A 69 5.10 10.93 14.10
CA LEU A 69 6.52 11.11 14.35
C LEU A 69 6.86 12.55 14.73
N LEU A 70 6.30 13.53 14.02
CA LEU A 70 6.56 14.96 14.26
C LEU A 70 6.11 15.40 15.66
N VAL A 71 4.99 14.88 16.16
CA VAL A 71 4.46 15.20 17.50
C VAL A 71 5.02 14.30 18.60
N GLY A 72 5.87 13.33 18.27
CA GLY A 72 6.43 12.37 19.23
C GLY A 72 5.44 11.30 19.70
N ASP A 73 4.37 11.03 18.94
CA ASP A 73 3.41 9.94 19.20
C ASP A 73 3.98 8.59 18.71
N THR A 74 5.07 8.15 19.37
CA THR A 74 5.77 6.91 19.07
C THR A 74 5.48 5.84 20.12
N LEU A 75 5.30 4.61 19.66
CA LEU A 75 5.23 3.44 20.54
C LEU A 75 6.62 3.11 21.10
N PRO A 76 6.73 2.66 22.35
CA PRO A 76 8.00 2.19 22.89
C PRO A 76 8.51 1.02 22.06
N ASP A 77 9.83 0.97 21.83
CA ASP A 77 10.46 -0.20 21.21
C ASP A 77 10.07 -1.45 22.02
N ALA A 78 9.46 -2.43 21.35
CA ALA A 78 9.16 -3.70 21.99
C ALA A 78 10.50 -4.30 22.49
N PRO A 79 10.58 -4.78 23.75
CA PRO A 79 11.79 -5.44 24.22
C PRO A 79 12.10 -6.61 23.28
N GLN A 80 13.29 -6.58 22.68
CA GLN A 80 13.76 -7.69 21.85
C GLN A 80 13.89 -8.94 22.73
N PRO A 81 13.38 -10.11 22.30
CA PRO A 81 13.53 -11.36 23.03
C PRO A 81 14.99 -11.84 23.10
#